data_AF-A0A497E6U4-F1
#
_entry.id   AF-A0A497E6U4-F1
#
_cell.length_a   1.000
_cell.length_b   1.000
_cell.length_c   1.000
_cell.angle_alpha   90.00
_cell.angle_beta   90.00
_cell.angle_gamma   90.00
#
_symmetry.space_group_name_H-M   'P 1'
#
loop_
_entity.id
_entity.type
_entity.pdbx_description
1 polymer ?
#
loop_
_entity_poly.entity_id
_entity_poly.type
_entity_poly.pdbx_seq_one_letter_code
_entity_poly.pdbx_strand_id
1 'polypeptide(L)'
;GVAYLLDREAHRGPTCQDCHMAEGNHFVRTPWGFLGVRLPEEDEEWMGYRATVLMGLGVLDAEGQPTPLLDVVVAGDMARLDAESFNAERKRITDVCAKCHSPSYVDANIANADKMLKEADKLFAEAITIIKDLRKDGIITVKEGEGVYPQLLSFYEVDTKVEQILYEMFMDHRMKTFMGAFHINPDYTTWYGYAKMKKDLVEIKELDHHMRKAFEAEKAS
;
A
#
# COMPACT_ATOMS: atom_id res chain seq x y z
N GLY A 1 9.82 -26.09 22.69
CA GLY A 1 11.04 -26.82 22.26
C GLY A 1 12.09 -26.75 23.36
N VAL A 2 13.05 -27.68 23.38
CA VAL A 2 14.05 -27.85 24.46
C VAL A 2 14.78 -26.56 24.87
N ALA A 3 15.01 -25.64 23.92
CA ALA A 3 15.60 -24.33 24.19
C ALA A 3 14.76 -23.41 25.11
N TYR A 4 13.44 -23.40 24.95
CA TYR A 4 12.51 -22.61 25.77
C TYR A 4 12.45 -23.11 27.23
N LEU A 5 12.81 -24.38 27.45
CA LEU A 5 12.87 -24.98 28.79
C LEU A 5 14.18 -24.65 29.52
N LEU A 6 15.22 -24.26 28.79
CA LEU A 6 16.56 -23.96 29.34
C LEU A 6 16.72 -22.50 29.73
N ASP A 7 16.11 -21.59 28.98
CA ASP A 7 16.06 -20.17 29.30
C ASP A 7 14.78 -19.57 28.73
N ARG A 8 13.85 -19.24 29.63
CA ARG A 8 12.56 -18.64 29.29
C ARG A 8 12.67 -17.16 28.95
N GLU A 9 13.75 -16.52 29.38
CA GLU A 9 14.02 -15.10 29.10
C GLU A 9 14.87 -14.93 27.84
N ALA A 10 15.57 -15.95 27.34
CA ALA A 10 16.25 -15.90 26.04
C ALA A 10 15.26 -16.06 24.87
N HIS A 11 14.83 -14.94 24.29
CA HIS A 11 14.06 -14.90 23.05
C HIS A 11 15.05 -15.02 21.88
N ARG A 12 14.90 -16.08 21.08
CA ARG A 12 15.77 -16.35 19.91
C ARG A 12 15.40 -15.57 18.65
N GLY A 13 14.21 -14.97 18.64
CA GLY A 13 13.71 -14.13 17.56
C GLY A 13 13.05 -12.89 18.15
N PRO A 14 12.97 -11.80 17.37
CA PRO A 14 12.36 -10.57 17.85
C PRO A 14 10.85 -10.72 18.00
N THR A 15 10.30 -9.97 18.95
CA THR A 15 8.87 -9.70 19.13
C THR A 15 8.47 -8.40 18.43
N CYS A 16 7.17 -8.10 18.41
CA CYS A 16 6.67 -6.81 17.91
C CYS A 16 7.33 -5.64 18.64
N GLN A 17 7.49 -5.76 19.95
CA GLN A 17 8.06 -4.73 20.82
C GLN A 17 9.56 -4.53 20.56
N ASP A 18 10.31 -5.59 20.28
CA ASP A 18 11.75 -5.48 20.00
C ASP A 18 12.02 -4.61 18.77
N CYS A 19 11.17 -4.69 17.75
CA CYS A 19 11.30 -3.94 16.51
C CYS A 19 10.60 -2.57 16.55
N HIS A 20 9.35 -2.52 16.99
CA HIS A 20 8.53 -1.31 16.93
C HIS A 20 8.67 -0.40 18.15
N MET A 21 9.09 -0.95 19.29
CA MET A 21 9.29 -0.22 20.56
C MET A 21 10.74 -0.33 21.03
N ALA A 22 11.68 -0.33 20.10
CA ALA A 22 13.11 -0.36 20.40
C ALA A 22 13.45 0.68 21.48
N GLU A 23 14.24 0.26 22.48
CA GLU A 23 14.63 1.09 23.63
C GLU A 23 13.46 1.59 24.50
N GLY A 24 12.30 0.93 24.42
CA GLY A 24 11.09 1.33 25.14
C GLY A 24 10.37 2.53 24.52
N ASN A 25 10.64 2.84 23.25
CA ASN A 25 9.98 3.94 22.54
C ASN A 25 8.50 3.62 22.27
N HIS A 26 7.59 4.46 22.79
CA HIS A 26 6.14 4.31 22.64
C HIS A 26 5.51 5.03 21.43
N PHE A 27 6.31 5.63 20.54
CA PHE A 27 5.79 6.25 19.32
C PHE A 27 5.34 5.21 18.27
N VAL A 28 5.90 3.99 18.29
CA VAL A 28 5.52 2.85 17.42
C VAL A 28 5.50 3.21 15.92
N ARG A 29 6.45 4.03 15.47
CA ARG A 29 6.56 4.50 14.08
C ARG A 29 7.23 3.45 13.18
N THR A 30 6.94 3.55 11.88
CA THR A 30 7.60 2.78 10.83
C THR A 30 7.96 3.69 9.66
N PRO A 31 8.99 3.35 8.85
CA PRO A 31 9.41 4.17 7.71
C PRO A 31 8.27 4.38 6.70
N TRP A 32 7.50 3.32 6.45
CA TRP A 32 6.46 3.30 5.44
C TRP A 32 5.07 3.70 5.95
N GLY A 33 4.95 4.02 7.24
CA GLY A 33 3.69 4.34 7.88
C GLY A 33 2.64 3.23 7.74
N PHE A 34 1.37 3.60 7.83
CA PHE A 34 0.25 2.66 7.67
C PHE A 34 0.00 2.31 6.21
N LEU A 35 0.13 3.30 5.32
CA LEU A 35 -0.33 3.20 3.93
C LEU A 35 0.74 2.67 2.96
N GLY A 36 1.98 2.47 3.41
CA GLY A 36 3.05 2.04 2.51
C GLY A 36 3.39 3.10 1.47
N VAL A 37 3.22 4.38 1.81
CA VAL A 37 3.53 5.52 0.92
C VAL A 37 4.40 6.52 1.65
N ARG A 38 5.33 7.14 0.92
CA ARG A 38 6.14 8.27 1.37
C ARG A 38 6.31 9.26 0.23
N LEU A 39 6.62 10.49 0.59
CA LEU A 39 7.12 11.52 -0.31
C LEU A 39 8.41 12.10 0.29
N PRO A 40 9.39 12.55 -0.51
CA PRO A 40 9.55 12.26 -1.94
C PRO A 40 9.94 10.79 -2.21
N GLU A 41 9.81 10.34 -3.46
CA GLU A 41 10.37 9.07 -3.96
C GLU A 41 11.36 9.37 -5.08
N GLU A 42 12.54 8.75 -5.04
CA GLU A 42 13.63 9.00 -6.00
C GLU A 42 13.45 8.20 -7.28
N ASP A 43 12.85 7.01 -7.19
CA ASP A 43 12.50 6.18 -8.34
C ASP A 43 11.30 6.80 -9.07
N GLU A 44 11.53 7.36 -10.26
CA GLU A 44 10.51 8.06 -11.05
C GLU A 44 9.29 7.17 -11.38
N GLU A 45 9.52 5.88 -11.66
CA GLU A 45 8.45 4.93 -11.97
C GLU A 45 7.60 4.68 -10.71
N TRP A 46 8.24 4.46 -9.57
CA TRP A 46 7.53 4.25 -8.30
C TRP A 46 6.83 5.52 -7.83
N MET A 47 7.44 6.70 -8.05
CA MET A 47 6.83 7.99 -7.77
C MET A 47 5.53 8.17 -8.57
N GLY A 48 5.50 7.76 -9.85
CA GLY A 48 4.28 7.77 -10.67
C GLY A 48 3.17 6.88 -10.11
N TYR A 49 3.51 5.67 -9.66
CA TYR A 49 2.54 4.78 -9.01
C TYR A 49 1.99 5.40 -7.71
N ARG A 50 2.87 5.99 -6.89
CA ARG A 50 2.43 6.63 -5.65
C ARG A 50 1.57 7.86 -5.87
N ALA A 51 1.88 8.69 -6.86
CA ALA A 51 1.00 9.80 -7.23
C ALA A 51 -0.41 9.29 -7.54
N THR A 52 -0.51 8.19 -8.29
CA THR A 52 -1.79 7.53 -8.58
C THR A 52 -2.50 7.02 -7.33
N VAL A 53 -1.76 6.39 -6.41
CA VAL A 53 -2.30 5.94 -5.12
C VAL A 53 -2.80 7.12 -4.27
N LEU A 54 -2.04 8.21 -4.20
CA LEU A 54 -2.42 9.41 -3.44
C LEU A 54 -3.63 10.13 -4.04
N MET A 55 -3.78 10.14 -5.37
CA MET A 55 -5.00 10.62 -6.03
C MET A 55 -6.21 9.73 -5.72
N GLY A 56 -6.03 8.40 -5.71
CA GLY A 56 -7.08 7.46 -5.29
C GLY A 56 -7.44 7.56 -3.79
N LEU A 57 -6.52 8.04 -2.96
CA LEU A 57 -6.79 8.32 -1.55
C LEU A 57 -7.47 9.69 -1.35
N GLY A 58 -7.53 10.54 -2.38
CA GLY A 58 -8.01 11.91 -2.30
C GLY A 58 -7.04 12.87 -1.60
N VAL A 59 -5.79 12.45 -1.37
CA VAL A 59 -4.73 13.30 -0.80
C VAL A 59 -4.22 14.31 -1.83
N LEU A 60 -4.21 13.88 -3.09
CA LEU A 60 -3.98 14.74 -4.26
C LEU A 60 -5.26 14.82 -5.10
N ASP A 61 -5.47 15.94 -5.78
CA ASP A 61 -6.51 16.09 -6.80
C ASP A 61 -6.09 15.47 -8.14
N ALA A 62 -6.97 15.54 -9.15
CA ALA A 62 -6.72 14.96 -10.47
C ALA A 62 -5.55 15.61 -11.23
N GLU A 63 -5.18 16.84 -10.84
CA GLU A 63 -4.05 17.61 -11.34
C GLU A 63 -2.76 17.35 -10.53
N GLY A 64 -2.83 16.48 -9.52
CA GLY A 64 -1.72 16.13 -8.65
C GLY A 64 -1.39 17.19 -7.59
N GLN A 65 -2.29 18.14 -7.34
CA GLN A 65 -2.12 19.16 -6.30
C GLN A 65 -2.66 18.65 -4.95
N PRO A 66 -2.04 19.07 -3.82
CA PRO A 66 -2.54 18.74 -2.50
C PRO A 66 -3.98 19.17 -2.24
N THR A 67 -4.76 18.29 -1.59
CA THR A 67 -6.09 18.62 -1.05
C THR A 67 -6.01 18.90 0.46
N PRO A 68 -7.09 19.40 1.11
CA PRO A 68 -7.13 19.53 2.57
C PRO A 68 -6.90 18.21 3.33
N LEU A 69 -7.04 17.05 2.67
CA LEU A 69 -6.76 15.75 3.29
C LEU A 69 -5.26 15.55 3.55
N LEU A 70 -4.38 16.23 2.81
CA LEU A 70 -2.94 16.17 3.07
C LEU A 70 -2.62 16.65 4.50
N ASP A 71 -3.28 17.71 4.97
CA ASP A 71 -3.06 18.24 6.32
C ASP A 71 -3.44 17.20 7.40
N VAL A 72 -4.45 16.37 7.14
CA VAL A 72 -4.84 15.27 8.03
C VAL A 72 -3.80 14.16 8.02
N VAL A 73 -3.26 13.79 6.85
CA VAL A 73 -2.18 12.80 6.71
C VAL A 73 -0.92 13.24 7.45
N VAL A 74 -0.59 14.54 7.35
CA VAL A 74 0.54 15.18 8.07
C VAL A 74 0.29 15.14 9.56
N ALA A 75 -0.86 15.65 10.02
CA ALA A 75 -1.20 15.75 11.44
C ALA A 75 -1.31 14.36 12.11
N GLY A 76 -1.80 13.37 11.38
CA GLY A 76 -1.92 11.98 11.83
C GLY A 76 -0.63 11.16 11.75
N ASP A 77 0.46 11.74 11.25
CA ASP A 77 1.76 11.06 11.11
C ASP A 77 1.64 9.74 10.30
N MET A 78 0.75 9.72 9.30
CA MET A 78 0.36 8.49 8.58
C MET A 78 1.40 8.05 7.53
N ALA A 79 2.24 8.99 7.07
CA ALA A 79 3.28 8.79 6.08
C ALA A 79 4.49 9.67 6.40
N ARG A 80 5.70 9.21 6.05
CA ARG A 80 6.90 10.07 6.09
C ARG A 80 6.91 10.96 4.84
N LEU A 81 7.05 12.27 5.03
CA LEU A 81 6.97 13.26 3.96
C LEU A 81 8.31 13.93 3.65
N ASP A 82 9.38 13.43 4.26
CA ASP A 82 10.75 13.84 4.01
C ASP A 82 11.70 12.64 4.13
N ALA A 83 12.85 12.75 3.45
CA ALA A 83 13.84 11.68 3.42
C ALA A 83 14.55 11.48 4.77
N GLU A 84 14.71 12.54 5.57
CA GLU A 84 15.42 12.48 6.85
C GLU A 84 14.64 11.62 7.85
N SER A 85 13.34 11.88 8.03
CA SER A 85 12.47 11.11 8.91
C SER A 85 12.30 9.67 8.45
N PHE A 86 12.19 9.42 7.15
CA PHE A 86 12.19 8.07 6.60
C PHE A 86 13.48 7.31 6.91
N ASN A 87 14.63 7.93 6.63
CA ASN A 87 15.93 7.31 6.84
C ASN A 87 16.24 7.08 8.33
N ALA A 88 15.80 7.98 9.21
CA ALA A 88 15.92 7.81 10.65
C ALA A 88 15.15 6.58 11.15
N GLU A 89 13.87 6.44 10.76
CA GLU A 89 13.07 5.25 11.11
C GLU A 89 13.60 3.97 10.44
N ARG A 90 14.08 4.06 9.19
CA ARG A 90 14.67 2.93 8.46
C ARG A 90 15.88 2.41 9.22
N LYS A 91 16.79 3.33 9.60
CA LYS A 91 18.00 3.02 10.36
C LYS A 91 17.65 2.41 11.71
N ARG A 92 16.71 3.01 12.45
CA ARG A 92 16.26 2.49 13.76
C ARG A 92 15.82 1.04 13.68
N ILE A 93 15.03 0.68 12.66
CA ILE A 93 14.60 -0.72 12.46
C ILE A 93 15.78 -1.62 12.06
N THR A 94 16.61 -1.21 11.10
CA THR A 94 17.73 -2.04 10.64
C THR A 94 18.81 -2.25 11.71
N ASP A 95 18.99 -1.30 12.62
CA ASP A 95 19.89 -1.43 13.78
C ASP A 95 19.42 -2.57 14.71
N VAL A 96 18.11 -2.79 14.84
CA VAL A 96 17.57 -3.96 15.58
C VAL A 96 17.91 -5.25 14.85
N CYS A 97 17.74 -5.31 13.52
CA CYS A 97 18.08 -6.48 12.73
C CYS A 97 19.58 -6.85 12.83
N ALA A 98 20.45 -5.83 12.84
CA ALA A 98 21.90 -5.99 12.92
C ALA A 98 22.39 -6.57 14.26
N LYS A 99 21.55 -6.64 15.29
CA LYS A 99 21.88 -7.34 16.55
C LYS A 99 22.03 -8.84 16.36
N CYS A 100 21.38 -9.41 15.33
CA CYS A 100 21.33 -10.87 15.10
C CYS A 100 21.75 -11.31 13.69
N HIS A 101 21.75 -10.40 12.71
CA HIS A 101 22.03 -10.72 11.31
C HIS A 101 23.20 -9.89 10.75
N SER A 102 23.87 -10.44 9.73
CA SER A 102 24.92 -9.70 9.02
C SER A 102 24.35 -8.49 8.27
N PRO A 103 25.11 -7.39 8.10
CA PRO A 103 24.66 -6.23 7.35
C PRO A 103 24.15 -6.57 5.94
N SER A 104 24.89 -7.40 5.21
CA SER A 104 24.51 -7.85 3.87
C SER A 104 23.15 -8.57 3.81
N TYR A 105 22.80 -9.32 4.86
CA TYR A 105 21.51 -9.99 4.93
C TYR A 105 20.39 -8.99 5.21
N VAL A 106 20.61 -8.04 6.11
CA VAL A 106 19.64 -6.98 6.43
C VAL A 106 19.37 -6.13 5.20
N ASP A 107 20.42 -5.63 4.55
CA ASP A 107 20.31 -4.78 3.35
C ASP A 107 19.56 -5.48 2.22
N ALA A 108 19.88 -6.76 1.96
CA ALA A 108 19.23 -7.54 0.92
C ALA A 108 17.74 -7.76 1.20
N ASN A 109 17.36 -8.11 2.44
CA ASN A 109 15.96 -8.34 2.78
C ASN A 109 15.13 -7.05 2.78
N ILE A 110 15.71 -5.95 3.26
CA ILE A 110 15.06 -4.63 3.19
C ILE A 110 14.84 -4.21 1.74
N ALA A 111 15.87 -4.29 0.89
CA ALA A 111 15.74 -3.95 -0.51
C ALA A 111 14.72 -4.84 -1.24
N ASN A 112 14.64 -6.13 -0.88
CA ASN A 112 13.62 -7.04 -1.44
C ASN A 112 12.20 -6.68 -0.99
N ALA A 113 12.02 -6.26 0.27
CA ALA A 113 10.73 -5.81 0.78
C ALA A 113 10.28 -4.51 0.10
N ASP A 114 11.19 -3.55 -0.10
CA ASP A 114 10.90 -2.32 -0.85
C ASP A 114 10.50 -2.63 -2.30
N LYS A 115 11.18 -3.58 -2.97
CA LYS A 115 10.79 -4.05 -4.32
C LYS A 115 9.41 -4.68 -4.34
N MET A 116 9.05 -5.48 -3.34
CA MET A 116 7.70 -6.07 -3.26
C MET A 116 6.63 -5.00 -3.10
N LEU A 117 6.89 -3.93 -2.33
CA LEU A 117 5.98 -2.81 -2.21
C LEU A 117 5.85 -2.05 -3.54
N LYS A 118 6.96 -1.83 -4.27
CA LYS A 118 6.93 -1.23 -5.61
C LYS A 118 6.09 -2.06 -6.59
N GLU A 119 6.26 -3.38 -6.60
CA GLU A 119 5.47 -4.29 -7.44
C GLU A 119 3.99 -4.30 -7.07
N ALA A 120 3.65 -4.17 -5.78
CA ALA A 120 2.27 -4.02 -5.33
C ALA A 120 1.67 -2.68 -5.78
N ASP A 121 2.42 -1.59 -5.64
CA ASP A 121 2.01 -0.24 -6.06
C ASP A 121 1.78 -0.16 -7.56
N LYS A 122 2.59 -0.85 -8.36
CA LYS A 122 2.40 -0.97 -9.81
C LYS A 122 1.02 -1.54 -10.17
N LEU A 123 0.69 -2.72 -9.62
CA LEU A 123 -0.59 -3.36 -9.88
C LEU A 123 -1.76 -2.50 -9.40
N PHE A 124 -1.59 -1.87 -8.23
CA PHE A 124 -2.63 -1.06 -7.64
C PHE A 124 -2.86 0.25 -8.39
N ALA A 125 -1.81 0.93 -8.84
CA ALA A 125 -1.92 2.13 -9.67
C ALA A 125 -2.59 1.83 -11.02
N GLU A 126 -2.31 0.67 -11.63
CA GLU A 126 -3.00 0.22 -12.84
C GLU A 126 -4.50 0.02 -12.57
N ALA A 127 -4.86 -0.66 -11.49
CA ALA A 127 -6.25 -0.84 -11.08
C ALA A 127 -6.95 0.51 -10.83
N ILE A 128 -6.35 1.44 -10.07
CA ILE A 128 -6.91 2.78 -9.84
C ILE A 128 -7.16 3.50 -11.18
N THR A 129 -6.24 3.40 -12.11
CA THR A 129 -6.33 4.06 -13.42
C THR A 129 -7.52 3.56 -14.23
N ILE A 130 -7.77 2.24 -14.24
CA ILE A 130 -8.92 1.63 -14.93
C ILE A 130 -10.24 2.20 -14.39
N ILE A 131 -10.41 2.23 -13.07
CA ILE A 131 -11.63 2.73 -12.44
C ILE A 131 -11.78 4.24 -12.69
N LYS A 132 -10.67 4.99 -12.64
CA LYS A 132 -10.64 6.41 -12.97
C LYS A 132 -11.10 6.66 -14.40
N ASP A 133 -10.67 5.84 -15.37
CA ASP A 133 -11.12 5.95 -16.76
C ASP A 133 -12.59 5.56 -16.93
N LEU A 134 -13.08 4.53 -16.24
CA LEU A 134 -14.52 4.18 -16.23
C LEU A 134 -15.40 5.32 -15.70
N ARG A 135 -14.97 6.00 -14.63
CA ARG A 135 -15.65 7.18 -14.07
C ARG A 135 -15.60 8.37 -15.04
N LYS A 136 -14.41 8.65 -15.60
CA LYS A 136 -14.20 9.73 -16.59
C LYS A 136 -15.08 9.54 -17.84
N ASP A 137 -15.23 8.30 -18.31
CA ASP A 137 -16.01 7.98 -19.51
C ASP A 137 -17.52 7.98 -19.25
N GLY A 138 -17.96 8.24 -18.00
CA GLY A 138 -19.35 8.25 -17.57
C GLY A 138 -19.98 6.85 -17.49
N ILE A 139 -19.15 5.79 -17.52
CA ILE A 139 -19.60 4.40 -17.40
C ILE A 139 -19.93 4.08 -15.94
N ILE A 140 -19.11 4.58 -15.01
CA ILE A 140 -19.45 4.64 -13.59
C ILE A 140 -20.03 6.03 -13.32
N THR A 141 -21.28 6.07 -12.87
CA THR A 141 -21.92 7.32 -12.43
C THR A 141 -21.38 7.71 -11.06
N VAL A 142 -20.90 8.94 -10.94
CA VAL A 142 -20.41 9.51 -9.67
C VAL A 142 -21.35 10.63 -9.21
N LYS A 143 -21.39 10.89 -7.90
CA LYS A 143 -22.23 11.99 -7.38
C LYS A 143 -21.67 13.34 -7.81
N GLU A 144 -22.54 14.36 -7.85
CA GLU A 144 -22.11 15.72 -8.16
C GLU A 144 -21.03 16.18 -7.15
N GLY A 145 -19.92 16.69 -7.67
CA GLY A 145 -18.76 17.10 -6.86
C GLY A 145 -17.76 15.98 -6.56
N GLU A 146 -18.05 14.72 -6.88
CA GLU A 146 -17.07 13.65 -6.81
C GLU A 146 -16.13 13.67 -8.02
N GLY A 147 -14.83 13.56 -7.77
CA GLY A 147 -13.80 13.52 -8.81
C GLY A 147 -13.78 12.20 -9.59
N VAL A 148 -12.98 12.18 -10.67
CA VAL A 148 -12.83 10.98 -11.51
C VAL A 148 -12.02 9.88 -10.85
N TYR A 149 -11.15 10.19 -9.88
CA TYR A 149 -10.41 9.17 -9.14
C TYR A 149 -11.34 8.44 -8.15
N PRO A 150 -11.14 7.13 -7.93
CA PRO A 150 -11.85 6.40 -6.89
C PRO A 150 -11.60 7.04 -5.52
N GLN A 151 -12.58 6.99 -4.63
CA GLN A 151 -12.43 7.44 -3.25
C GLN A 151 -12.12 6.24 -2.35
N LEU A 152 -10.86 5.81 -2.28
CA LEU A 152 -10.44 4.60 -1.55
C LEU A 152 -10.80 4.64 -0.05
N LEU A 153 -10.95 5.84 0.52
CA LEU A 153 -11.36 6.06 1.91
C LEU A 153 -12.89 6.04 2.13
N SER A 154 -13.69 5.85 1.08
CA SER A 154 -15.13 5.55 1.22
C SER A 154 -15.39 4.08 1.58
N PHE A 155 -14.33 3.26 1.65
CA PHE A 155 -14.37 1.86 2.03
C PHE A 155 -15.44 1.06 1.26
N TYR A 156 -16.45 0.56 1.96
CA TYR A 156 -17.53 -0.29 1.43
C TYR A 156 -18.66 0.51 0.78
N GLU A 157 -18.68 1.83 0.91
CA GLU A 157 -19.72 2.71 0.37
C GLU A 157 -19.45 3.02 -1.11
N VAL A 158 -19.44 1.98 -1.94
CA VAL A 158 -19.21 2.05 -3.39
C VAL A 158 -20.30 1.29 -4.15
N ASP A 159 -20.73 1.86 -5.27
CA ASP A 159 -21.94 1.42 -5.99
C ASP A 159 -21.67 0.31 -7.02
N THR A 160 -20.41 0.00 -7.32
CA THR A 160 -20.05 -0.98 -8.35
C THR A 160 -19.15 -2.11 -7.83
N LYS A 161 -19.29 -3.30 -8.43
CA LYS A 161 -18.46 -4.46 -8.08
C LYS A 161 -16.98 -4.21 -8.36
N VAL A 162 -16.66 -3.48 -9.43
CA VAL A 162 -15.27 -3.18 -9.81
C VAL A 162 -14.59 -2.29 -8.76
N GLU A 163 -15.33 -1.36 -8.15
CA GLU A 163 -14.84 -0.53 -7.04
C GLU A 163 -14.69 -1.32 -5.74
N GLN A 164 -15.58 -2.27 -5.47
CA GLN A 164 -15.44 -3.17 -4.31
C GLN A 164 -14.18 -4.03 -4.41
N ILE A 165 -13.84 -4.54 -5.60
CA ILE A 165 -12.62 -5.31 -5.82
C ILE A 165 -11.39 -4.40 -5.66
N LEU A 166 -11.43 -3.16 -6.17
CA LEU A 166 -10.34 -2.21 -5.95
C LEU A 166 -10.12 -1.94 -4.45
N TYR A 167 -11.19 -1.83 -3.67
CA TYR A 167 -11.11 -1.67 -2.22
C TYR A 167 -10.49 -2.90 -1.54
N GLU A 168 -10.90 -4.11 -1.88
CA GLU A 168 -10.33 -5.36 -1.35
C GLU A 168 -8.84 -5.50 -1.72
N MET A 169 -8.49 -5.17 -2.97
CA MET A 169 -7.12 -5.10 -3.45
C MET A 169 -6.28 -4.13 -2.61
N PHE A 170 -6.85 -2.98 -2.21
CA PHE A 170 -6.19 -1.97 -1.39
C PHE A 170 -6.00 -2.40 0.08
N MET A 171 -7.09 -2.67 0.78
CA MET A 171 -7.08 -2.84 2.25
C MET A 171 -6.72 -4.25 2.70
N ASP A 172 -6.89 -5.27 1.84
CA ASP A 172 -6.54 -6.64 2.19
C ASP A 172 -5.27 -7.08 1.47
N HIS A 173 -5.32 -7.20 0.14
CA HIS A 173 -4.26 -7.88 -0.60
C HIS A 173 -2.95 -7.07 -0.66
N ARG A 174 -3.01 -5.75 -0.95
CA ARG A 174 -1.83 -4.88 -0.91
C ARG A 174 -1.25 -4.79 0.50
N MET A 175 -2.08 -4.68 1.53
CA MET A 175 -1.61 -4.65 2.92
C MET A 175 -0.89 -5.94 3.31
N LYS A 176 -1.40 -7.11 2.88
CA LYS A 176 -0.73 -8.40 3.08
C LYS A 176 0.60 -8.49 2.35
N THR A 177 0.71 -7.99 1.12
CA THR A 177 1.99 -7.93 0.38
C THR A 177 2.99 -7.02 1.08
N PHE A 178 2.58 -5.79 1.39
CA PHE A 178 3.38 -4.78 2.04
C PHE A 178 3.88 -5.25 3.41
N MET A 179 2.97 -5.52 4.33
CA MET A 179 3.32 -5.89 5.70
C MET A 179 4.00 -7.26 5.73
N GLY A 180 3.53 -8.23 4.93
CA GLY A 180 4.15 -9.55 4.84
C GLY A 180 5.62 -9.48 4.45
N ALA A 181 5.98 -8.59 3.52
CA ALA A 181 7.37 -8.43 3.08
C ALA A 181 8.26 -7.89 4.19
N PHE A 182 7.79 -6.90 4.96
CA PHE A 182 8.56 -6.34 6.09
C PHE A 182 8.56 -7.20 7.35
N HIS A 183 7.68 -8.20 7.44
CA HIS A 183 7.67 -9.23 8.49
C HIS A 183 8.30 -10.56 8.04
N ILE A 184 8.95 -10.59 6.88
CA ILE A 184 9.64 -11.77 6.34
C ILE A 184 8.70 -13.00 6.26
N ASN A 185 7.43 -12.75 5.92
CA ASN A 185 6.42 -13.80 5.78
C ASN A 185 6.15 -14.06 4.28
N PRO A 186 6.75 -15.10 3.68
CA PRO A 186 6.63 -15.35 2.24
C PRO A 186 5.20 -15.71 1.81
N ASP A 187 4.41 -16.37 2.68
CA ASP A 187 3.03 -16.75 2.36
C ASP A 187 2.11 -15.53 2.30
N TYR A 188 2.21 -14.63 3.26
CA TYR A 188 1.47 -13.37 3.24
C TYR A 188 1.91 -12.47 2.10
N THR A 189 3.23 -12.37 1.87
CA THR A 189 3.78 -11.57 0.78
C THR A 189 3.27 -12.08 -0.57
N THR A 190 3.33 -13.39 -0.79
CA THR A 190 3.12 -14.00 -2.10
C THR A 190 1.69 -14.50 -2.28
N TRP A 191 1.26 -15.49 -1.50
CA TRP A 191 0.03 -16.24 -1.76
C TRP A 191 -1.23 -15.51 -1.30
N TYR A 192 -1.18 -14.86 -0.14
CA TYR A 192 -2.32 -14.13 0.41
C TYR A 192 -2.34 -12.65 -0.01
N GLY A 193 -1.21 -12.11 -0.47
CA GLY A 193 -1.08 -10.74 -0.95
C GLY A 193 -0.91 -10.67 -2.47
N TYR A 194 0.31 -10.84 -2.98
CA TYR A 194 0.66 -10.42 -4.34
C TYR A 194 -0.06 -11.23 -5.42
N ALA A 195 -0.23 -12.54 -5.21
CA ALA A 195 -1.01 -13.41 -6.10
C ALA A 195 -2.49 -13.02 -6.13
N LYS A 196 -3.03 -12.54 -5.00
CA LYS A 196 -4.40 -12.03 -4.92
C LYS A 196 -4.55 -10.70 -5.64
N MET A 197 -3.62 -9.77 -5.45
CA MET A 197 -3.59 -8.51 -6.22
C MET A 197 -3.56 -8.76 -7.74
N LYS A 198 -2.78 -9.74 -8.21
CA LYS A 198 -2.79 -10.13 -9.62
C LYS A 198 -4.13 -10.66 -10.08
N LYS A 199 -4.81 -11.46 -9.24
CA LYS A 199 -6.15 -11.95 -9.50
C LYS A 199 -7.16 -10.79 -9.57
N ASP A 200 -7.13 -9.89 -8.59
CA ASP A 200 -8.02 -8.71 -8.55
C ASP A 200 -7.89 -7.86 -9.81
N LEU A 201 -6.65 -7.62 -10.27
CA LEU A 201 -6.40 -6.85 -11.49
C LEU A 201 -6.98 -7.53 -12.74
N VAL A 202 -6.95 -8.87 -12.82
CA VAL A 202 -7.60 -9.61 -13.91
C VAL A 202 -9.11 -9.44 -13.86
N GLU A 203 -9.72 -9.58 -12.68
CA GLU A 203 -11.17 -9.39 -12.50
C GLU A 203 -11.59 -7.95 -12.83
N ILE A 204 -10.80 -6.95 -12.42
CA ILE A 204 -11.04 -5.53 -12.75
C ILE A 204 -11.00 -5.31 -14.26
N LYS A 205 -10.01 -5.87 -14.97
CA LYS A 205 -9.91 -5.76 -16.44
C LYS A 205 -11.06 -6.43 -17.17
N GLU A 206 -11.52 -7.58 -16.67
CA GLU A 206 -12.68 -8.27 -17.22
C GLU A 206 -13.97 -7.45 -17.04
N LEU A 207 -14.17 -6.87 -15.85
CA LEU A 207 -15.30 -5.99 -15.56
C LEU A 207 -15.26 -4.71 -16.40
N ASP A 208 -14.10 -4.06 -16.53
CA ASP A 208 -13.92 -2.89 -17.41
C ASP A 208 -14.38 -3.18 -18.84
N HIS A 209 -13.93 -4.31 -19.42
CA HIS A 209 -14.35 -4.73 -20.75
C HIS A 209 -15.87 -4.92 -20.85
N HIS A 210 -16.48 -5.61 -19.88
CA HIS A 210 -17.93 -5.85 -19.88
C HIS A 210 -18.75 -4.57 -19.70
N MET A 211 -18.33 -3.68 -18.80
CA MET A 211 -19.01 -2.41 -18.55
C MET A 211 -18.96 -1.51 -19.78
N ARG A 212 -17.81 -1.40 -20.45
CA ARG A 212 -17.66 -0.65 -21.71
C ARG A 212 -18.59 -1.18 -22.80
N LYS A 213 -18.61 -2.50 -23.00
CA LYS A 213 -19.48 -3.14 -24.01
C LYS A 213 -20.97 -2.90 -23.72
N ALA A 214 -21.38 -2.99 -22.46
CA ALA A 214 -22.76 -2.74 -22.05
C ALA A 214 -23.16 -1.29 -22.32
N PHE A 215 -22.30 -0.34 -21.97
CA PHE A 215 -22.53 1.09 -22.17
C PHE A 215 -22.62 1.48 -23.66
N GLU A 216 -21.80 0.89 -24.52
CA GLU A 216 -21.89 1.09 -25.97
C GLU A 216 -23.19 0.53 -26.55
N ALA A 217 -23.63 -0.64 -26.08
CA ALA A 217 -24.89 -1.24 -26.52
C ALA A 217 -26.10 -0.39 -26.12
N GLU A 218 -26.10 0.20 -24.92
CA GLU A 218 -27.15 1.10 -24.45
C GLU A 218 -27.17 2.42 -25.23
N LYS A 219 -26.00 2.97 -25.60
CA LYS A 219 -25.94 4.16 -26.47
C LYS A 219 -26.44 3.92 -27.89
N ALA A 220 -26.40 2.66 -28.35
CA ALA A 220 -26.82 2.28 -29.69
C ALA A 220 -28.30 1.92 -29.79
N SER A 221 -29.00 1.75 -28.66
CA SER A 221 -30.45 1.46 -28.56
C SER A 221 -31.28 2.72 -28.41
#